data_AF-A0A9D6H3N9-F1
#
_entry.id   AF-A0A9D6H3N9-F1
#
_cell.length_a   1.000
_cell.length_b   1.000
_cell.length_c   1.000
_cell.angle_alpha   90.00
_cell.angle_beta   90.00
_cell.angle_gamma   90.00
#
_symmetry.space_group_name_H-M   'P 1'
#
loop_
_entity.id
_entity.type
_entity.pdbx_description
1 polymer ?
#
loop_
_entity_poly.entity_id
_entity_poly.type
_entity_poly.pdbx_seq_one_letter_code
_entity_poly.pdbx_strand_id
1 'polypeptide(L)'
;MKLPLTMALAAMVASTLALADPPSHAPAYGYYKNPPKAKQYKAKSGVVYVNDYGISSGRCNRDEIGAVIGGVTGAVIGSQVASRENQVVGMVIGGALGAVLGHAIGDRMDDRDRACMGHVLELGKPGAPVVWRDGAHLYQFTPRSDAANGCRYATIVVDGRKPREVLACPSGRGNWVFRN
;
A
#
# COMPACT_ATOMS: atom_id res chain seq x y z
N MET A 1 48.73 18.24 -47.67
CA MET A 1 47.40 17.77 -48.19
C MET A 1 46.50 17.60 -46.97
N LYS A 2 45.64 18.59 -46.66
CA LYS A 2 44.17 18.59 -46.87
C LYS A 2 43.43 17.43 -46.13
N LEU A 3 42.83 17.78 -44.97
CA LEU A 3 41.59 17.34 -44.22
C LEU A 3 40.74 16.12 -44.73
N PRO A 4 39.69 15.62 -44.00
CA PRO A 4 39.40 15.42 -42.54
C PRO A 4 38.54 14.14 -42.22
N LEU A 5 37.99 14.04 -40.99
CA LEU A 5 36.69 13.42 -40.62
C LEU A 5 36.62 11.86 -40.55
N THR A 6 36.00 11.18 -39.59
CA THR A 6 34.80 11.44 -38.77
C THR A 6 34.85 10.68 -37.43
N MET A 7 34.56 11.39 -36.33
CA MET A 7 34.01 10.81 -35.10
C MET A 7 32.55 10.39 -35.37
N ALA A 8 32.15 9.18 -34.98
CA ALA A 8 30.74 8.80 -34.88
C ALA A 8 30.43 8.44 -33.41
N LEU A 9 29.87 9.42 -32.70
CA LEU A 9 29.33 9.29 -31.35
C LEU A 9 27.90 8.73 -31.48
N ALA A 10 27.68 7.46 -31.15
CA ALA A 10 26.35 6.86 -31.14
C ALA A 10 25.60 7.30 -29.88
N ALA A 11 24.78 8.34 -29.98
CA ALA A 11 23.83 8.74 -28.95
C ALA A 11 22.61 7.79 -28.99
N MET A 12 22.49 6.90 -28.01
CA MET A 12 21.27 6.13 -27.78
C MET A 12 20.20 7.05 -27.21
N VAL A 13 19.24 7.43 -28.05
CA VAL A 13 18.04 8.16 -27.63
C VAL A 13 17.15 7.19 -26.87
N ALA A 14 17.12 7.32 -25.54
CA ALA A 14 16.13 6.64 -24.71
C ALA A 14 14.75 7.22 -25.03
N SER A 15 13.95 6.49 -25.81
CA SER A 15 12.55 6.83 -26.08
C SER A 15 11.78 6.73 -24.77
N THR A 16 11.42 7.87 -24.19
CA THR A 16 10.38 7.91 -23.17
C THR A 16 9.09 7.45 -23.84
N LEU A 17 8.52 6.35 -23.35
CA LEU A 17 7.12 6.01 -23.64
C LEU A 17 6.26 7.11 -23.00
N ALA A 18 6.03 8.19 -23.75
CA ALA A 18 4.99 9.14 -23.44
C ALA A 18 3.67 8.38 -23.56
N LEU A 19 3.07 8.00 -22.43
CA LEU A 19 1.64 7.73 -22.38
C LEU A 19 0.95 9.07 -22.66
N ALA A 20 0.78 9.37 -23.95
CA ALA A 20 0.06 10.55 -24.39
C ALA A 20 -1.42 10.30 -24.13
N ASP A 21 -1.98 10.95 -23.12
CA ASP A 21 -3.42 11.11 -23.01
C ASP A 21 -3.93 11.79 -24.29
N PRO A 22 -5.02 11.29 -24.90
CA PRO A 22 -5.52 11.84 -26.15
C PRO A 22 -5.95 13.31 -25.95
N PRO A 23 -5.60 14.20 -26.89
CA PRO A 23 -5.93 15.62 -26.79
C PRO A 23 -7.45 15.85 -26.77
N SER A 24 -7.90 16.90 -26.06
CA SER A 24 -9.32 17.22 -25.84
C SER A 24 -10.15 17.39 -27.11
N HIS A 25 -9.50 17.73 -28.23
CA HIS A 25 -10.14 17.92 -29.53
C HIS A 25 -10.31 16.62 -30.35
N ALA A 26 -9.74 15.49 -29.92
CA ALA A 26 -9.86 14.20 -30.59
C ALA A 26 -9.91 13.05 -29.57
N PRO A 27 -10.98 12.96 -28.76
CA PRO A 27 -11.12 11.90 -27.78
C PRO A 27 -11.17 10.53 -28.48
N ALA A 28 -10.26 9.63 -28.13
CA ALA A 28 -10.27 8.26 -28.62
C ALA A 28 -11.50 7.53 -28.06
N TYR A 29 -12.59 7.49 -28.83
CA TYR A 29 -13.89 6.96 -28.43
C TYR A 29 -13.85 5.49 -27.96
N GLY A 30 -12.82 4.74 -28.36
CA GLY A 30 -12.56 3.37 -27.88
C GLY A 30 -11.96 3.28 -26.47
N TYR A 31 -11.15 4.26 -26.06
CA TYR A 31 -10.45 4.26 -24.77
C TYR A 31 -11.44 4.40 -23.60
N TYR A 32 -12.44 5.28 -23.75
CA TYR A 32 -13.47 5.49 -22.73
C TYR A 32 -14.53 4.39 -22.66
N LYS A 33 -14.69 3.59 -23.73
CA LYS A 33 -15.68 2.50 -23.78
C LYS A 33 -15.24 1.28 -22.98
N ASN A 34 -13.93 1.03 -22.89
CA ASN A 34 -13.38 -0.11 -22.17
C ASN A 34 -12.14 0.32 -21.37
N PRO A 35 -12.32 1.07 -20.26
CA PRO A 35 -11.19 1.33 -19.37
C PRO A 35 -10.59 -0.02 -18.94
N PRO A 36 -9.24 -0.16 -18.90
CA PRO A 36 -8.63 -1.39 -18.40
C PRO A 36 -9.18 -1.69 -17.00
N LYS A 37 -9.60 -2.94 -16.78
CA LYS A 37 -10.15 -3.36 -15.48
C LYS A 37 -9.11 -3.03 -14.40
N ALA A 38 -9.49 -2.19 -13.44
CA ALA A 38 -8.65 -1.91 -12.28
C ALA A 38 -8.24 -3.23 -11.64
N LYS A 39 -6.96 -3.40 -11.33
CA LYS A 39 -6.47 -4.59 -10.64
C LYS A 39 -7.16 -4.65 -9.29
N GLN A 40 -7.80 -5.78 -9.01
CA GLN A 40 -8.46 -6.04 -7.74
C GLN A 40 -7.57 -6.94 -6.89
N TYR A 41 -7.40 -6.57 -5.62
CA TYR A 41 -6.61 -7.31 -4.65
C TYR A 41 -7.54 -8.00 -3.66
N LYS A 42 -7.55 -9.34 -3.69
CA LYS A 42 -8.35 -10.14 -2.78
C LYS A 42 -7.61 -10.32 -1.46
N ALA A 43 -8.21 -9.79 -0.41
CA ALA A 43 -7.72 -9.84 0.95
C ALA A 43 -8.00 -11.20 1.60
N LYS A 44 -7.22 -11.55 2.63
CA LYS A 44 -7.49 -12.75 3.45
C LYS A 44 -8.86 -12.72 4.11
N SER A 45 -9.33 -11.55 4.53
CA SER A 45 -10.67 -11.36 5.09
C SER A 45 -11.82 -11.45 4.06
N GLY A 46 -11.50 -11.65 2.76
CA GLY A 46 -12.48 -11.63 1.68
C GLY A 46 -12.82 -10.23 1.16
N VAL A 47 -12.28 -9.17 1.77
CA VAL A 47 -12.38 -7.79 1.26
C VAL A 47 -11.66 -7.70 -0.09
N VAL A 48 -12.20 -6.90 -1.01
CA VAL A 48 -11.57 -6.64 -2.30
C VAL A 48 -11.12 -5.19 -2.35
N TYR A 49 -9.82 -4.99 -2.49
CA TYR A 49 -9.23 -3.67 -2.62
C TYR A 49 -9.02 -3.32 -4.09
N VAL A 50 -9.27 -2.06 -4.45
CA VAL A 50 -8.97 -1.52 -5.79
C VAL A 50 -7.50 -1.11 -5.95
N ASN A 51 -6.79 -1.00 -4.83
CA ASN A 51 -5.39 -0.64 -4.77
C ASN A 51 -4.71 -1.43 -3.64
N ASP A 52 -3.46 -1.83 -3.84
CA ASP A 52 -2.65 -2.48 -2.82
C ASP A 52 -1.71 -1.51 -2.09
N TYR A 53 -1.74 -0.22 -2.43
CA TYR A 53 -0.89 0.84 -1.88
C TYR A 53 0.61 0.49 -1.87
N GLY A 54 1.05 -0.36 -2.81
CA GLY A 54 2.43 -0.82 -2.93
C GLY A 54 2.81 -2.02 -2.05
N ILE A 55 1.88 -2.61 -1.28
CA ILE A 55 2.14 -3.73 -0.35
C ILE A 55 2.80 -4.90 -1.07
N SER A 56 2.34 -5.23 -2.28
CA SER A 56 2.92 -6.33 -3.07
C SER A 56 4.39 -6.11 -3.45
N SER A 57 4.83 -4.84 -3.46
CA SER A 57 6.21 -4.43 -3.75
C SER A 57 7.08 -4.24 -2.50
N GLY A 58 6.55 -4.54 -1.29
CA GLY A 58 7.29 -4.39 -0.03
C GLY A 58 7.31 -2.96 0.52
N ARG A 59 6.40 -2.09 0.07
CA ARG A 59 6.27 -0.72 0.56
C ARG A 59 4.81 -0.39 0.91
N CYS A 60 4.58 0.63 1.72
CA CYS A 60 3.25 1.19 1.88
C CYS A 60 3.25 2.68 1.51
N ASN A 61 2.39 3.06 0.57
CA ASN A 61 2.18 4.44 0.17
C ASN A 61 1.21 5.13 1.13
N ARG A 62 1.76 5.83 2.12
CA ARG A 62 0.98 6.52 3.16
C ARG A 62 0.16 7.68 2.64
N ASP A 63 0.62 8.36 1.61
CA ASP A 63 -0.10 9.52 1.05
C ASP A 63 -1.36 9.05 0.34
N GLU A 64 -1.25 7.98 -0.43
CA GLU A 64 -2.38 7.39 -1.16
C GLU A 64 -3.39 6.73 -0.23
N ILE A 65 -2.93 5.96 0.76
CA ILE A 65 -3.83 5.39 1.76
C ILE A 65 -4.48 6.50 2.60
N GLY A 66 -3.73 7.56 2.92
CA GLY A 66 -4.21 8.73 3.66
C GLY A 66 -5.22 9.56 2.89
N ALA A 67 -5.10 9.64 1.57
CA ALA A 67 -6.11 10.26 0.70
C ALA A 67 -7.44 9.52 0.81
N VAL A 68 -7.41 8.18 0.75
CA VAL A 68 -8.62 7.35 0.88
C VAL A 68 -9.23 7.47 2.28
N ILE A 69 -8.40 7.45 3.34
CA ILE A 69 -8.86 7.65 4.72
C ILE A 69 -9.47 9.05 4.90
N GLY A 70 -8.85 10.07 4.32
CA GLY A 70 -9.29 11.46 4.39
C GLY A 70 -10.48 11.81 3.49
N GLY A 71 -11.10 10.83 2.84
CA GLY A 71 -12.28 11.03 1.98
C GLY A 71 -11.96 11.53 0.57
N VAL A 72 -10.67 11.71 0.23
CA VAL A 72 -10.24 11.91 -1.16
C VAL A 72 -10.37 10.57 -1.85
N THR A 73 -11.56 10.37 -2.43
CA THR A 73 -11.93 9.16 -3.14
C THR A 73 -11.12 9.09 -4.43
N GLY A 74 -9.88 8.59 -4.35
CA GLY A 74 -9.06 8.29 -5.52
C GLY A 74 -9.87 7.38 -6.45
N ALA A 75 -10.06 7.83 -7.69
CA ALA A 75 -10.83 7.23 -8.78
C ALA A 75 -11.40 5.82 -8.49
N VAL A 76 -12.63 5.75 -7.97
CA VAL A 76 -13.41 4.51 -7.94
C VAL A 76 -13.90 4.25 -9.36
N ILE A 77 -13.10 3.57 -10.17
CA ILE A 77 -13.57 3.00 -11.43
C ILE A 77 -14.30 1.70 -11.09
N GLY A 78 -15.64 1.74 -11.11
CA GLY A 78 -16.48 0.54 -11.13
C GLY A 78 -17.74 0.65 -10.27
N SER A 79 -18.89 0.60 -10.94
CA SER A 79 -20.26 0.61 -10.41
C SER A 79 -20.63 -0.54 -9.45
N GLN A 80 -19.67 -1.35 -9.00
CA GLN A 80 -19.90 -2.48 -8.07
C GLN A 80 -19.21 -2.34 -6.71
N VAL A 81 -18.41 -1.29 -6.49
CA VAL A 81 -17.75 -1.05 -5.19
C VAL A 81 -18.35 0.17 -4.46
N ALA A 82 -19.37 0.79 -5.04
CA ALA A 82 -20.00 2.03 -4.56
C ALA A 82 -21.14 1.81 -3.54
N SER A 83 -21.10 0.77 -2.71
CA SER A 83 -21.88 0.81 -1.47
C SER A 83 -21.08 1.65 -0.47
N ARG A 84 -21.64 2.78 -0.04
CA ARG A 84 -21.03 3.79 0.84
C ARG A 84 -20.49 3.24 2.18
N GLU A 85 -20.74 1.98 2.51
CA GLU A 85 -20.22 1.26 3.68
C GLU A 85 -18.86 0.56 3.43
N ASN A 86 -18.34 0.55 2.19
CA ASN A 86 -17.21 -0.29 1.77
C ASN A 86 -15.85 0.42 1.65
N GLN A 87 -15.68 1.64 2.18
CA GLN A 87 -14.34 2.23 2.37
C GLN A 87 -13.62 1.58 3.56
N VAL A 88 -13.47 0.27 3.54
CA VAL A 88 -12.73 -0.44 4.59
C VAL A 88 -11.27 -0.43 4.21
N VAL A 89 -10.58 0.67 4.51
CA VAL A 89 -9.13 0.62 4.67
C VAL A 89 -8.88 -0.36 5.81
N GLY A 90 -8.22 -1.48 5.53
CA GLY A 90 -7.96 -2.46 6.58
C GLY A 90 -7.01 -1.85 7.60
N MET A 91 -7.47 -1.61 8.82
CA MET A 91 -6.71 -0.89 9.85
C MET A 91 -6.42 -1.77 11.06
N VAL A 92 -5.29 -1.53 11.71
CA VAL A 92 -5.06 -1.99 13.07
C VAL A 92 -5.66 -0.99 14.06
N ILE A 93 -6.61 -1.44 14.87
CA ILE A 93 -7.34 -0.66 15.85
C ILE A 93 -6.83 -1.03 17.26
N GLY A 94 -6.61 -0.03 18.10
CA GLY A 94 -6.48 -0.20 19.56
C GLY A 94 -5.12 0.16 20.17
N GLY A 95 -5.14 0.40 21.48
CA GLY A 95 -4.01 0.89 22.27
C GLY A 95 -2.90 -0.12 22.56
N ALA A 96 -3.08 -1.40 22.22
CA ALA A 96 -2.05 -2.43 22.41
C ALA A 96 -0.77 -2.15 21.60
N LEU A 97 -0.86 -1.40 20.51
CA LEU A 97 0.28 -0.88 19.75
C LEU A 97 1.28 -0.10 20.63
N GLY A 98 0.78 0.73 21.54
CA GLY A 98 1.60 1.51 22.46
C GLY A 98 2.34 0.64 23.49
N ALA A 99 1.74 -0.48 23.91
CA ALA A 99 2.41 -1.44 24.80
C ALA A 99 3.54 -2.20 24.07
N VAL A 100 3.34 -2.53 22.80
CA VAL A 100 4.34 -3.26 21.99
C VAL A 100 5.54 -2.38 21.63
N LEU A 101 5.27 -1.18 21.14
CA LEU A 101 6.27 -0.27 20.56
C LEU A 101 6.81 0.75 21.56
N GLY A 102 6.14 0.91 22.70
CA GLY A 102 6.39 1.97 23.68
C GLY A 102 5.54 3.22 23.40
N HIS A 103 5.17 3.90 24.48
CA HIS A 103 4.26 5.05 24.48
C HIS A 103 4.66 6.14 23.48
N ALA A 104 5.95 6.51 23.43
CA ALA A 104 6.43 7.58 22.55
C ALA A 104 6.29 7.28 21.04
N ILE A 105 6.32 6.01 20.62
CA ILE A 105 6.10 5.61 19.23
C ILE A 105 4.61 5.43 18.98
N GLY A 106 3.91 4.77 19.91
CA GLY A 106 2.47 4.53 19.82
C GLY A 106 1.65 5.82 19.71
N ASP A 107 2.03 6.86 20.45
CA ASP A 107 1.33 8.16 20.46
C ASP A 107 1.50 8.95 19.15
N ARG A 108 2.60 8.72 18.43
CA ARG A 108 2.87 9.39 17.15
C ARG A 108 2.24 8.67 15.96
N MET A 109 1.89 7.40 16.14
CA MET A 109 1.33 6.57 15.08
C MET A 109 -0.06 7.05 14.66
N ASP A 110 -0.18 7.41 13.39
CA ASP A 110 -1.43 7.91 12.82
C ASP A 110 -2.24 6.79 12.14
N ASP A 111 -3.41 7.15 11.60
CA ASP A 111 -4.29 6.19 10.94
C ASP A 111 -3.69 5.62 9.64
N ARG A 112 -2.74 6.33 9.01
CA ARG A 112 -2.06 5.86 7.80
C ARG A 112 -1.12 4.72 8.14
N ASP A 113 -0.39 4.82 9.26
CA ASP A 113 0.47 3.73 9.74
C ASP A 113 -0.34 2.49 10.13
N ARG A 114 -1.45 2.69 10.85
CA ARG A 114 -2.38 1.62 11.22
C ARG A 114 -3.01 0.95 10.01
N ALA A 115 -3.34 1.74 8.99
CA ALA A 115 -3.84 1.25 7.71
C ALA A 115 -2.78 0.47 6.93
N CYS A 116 -1.54 0.94 6.90
CA CYS A 116 -0.43 0.18 6.32
C CYS A 116 -0.32 -1.19 6.99
N MET A 117 -0.30 -1.25 8.33
CA MET A 117 -0.23 -2.53 9.05
C MET A 117 -1.40 -3.45 8.73
N GLY A 118 -2.63 -2.94 8.77
CA GLY A 118 -3.81 -3.75 8.47
C GLY A 118 -3.79 -4.27 7.04
N HIS A 119 -3.38 -3.44 6.08
CA HIS A 119 -3.27 -3.84 4.69
C HIS A 119 -2.15 -4.87 4.46
N VAL A 120 -1.05 -4.81 5.21
CA VAL A 120 -0.02 -5.87 5.22
C VAL A 120 -0.58 -7.18 5.77
N LEU A 121 -1.43 -7.15 6.80
CA LEU A 121 -2.04 -8.37 7.33
C LEU A 121 -2.98 -9.03 6.32
N GLU A 122 -3.67 -8.20 5.53
CA GLU A 122 -4.62 -8.62 4.50
C GLU A 122 -3.95 -9.14 3.21
N LEU A 123 -2.95 -8.42 2.69
CA LEU A 123 -2.36 -8.67 1.36
C LEU A 123 -0.90 -9.15 1.41
N GLY A 124 -0.21 -8.94 2.53
CA GLY A 124 1.21 -9.22 2.66
C GLY A 124 1.53 -10.72 2.64
N LYS A 125 2.59 -11.06 1.89
CA LYS A 125 3.14 -12.41 1.83
C LYS A 125 3.89 -12.74 3.13
N PRO A 126 3.65 -13.91 3.76
CA PRO A 126 4.40 -14.32 4.95
C PRO A 126 5.91 -14.20 4.74
N GLY A 127 6.61 -13.56 5.69
CA GLY A 127 8.05 -13.35 5.69
C GLY A 127 8.54 -12.20 4.80
N ALA A 128 7.69 -11.60 3.98
CA ALA A 128 8.07 -10.44 3.16
C ALA A 128 7.85 -9.14 3.94
N PRO A 129 8.91 -8.38 4.25
CA PRO A 129 8.77 -7.12 4.97
C PRO A 129 8.12 -6.06 4.09
N VAL A 130 7.26 -5.25 4.70
CA VAL A 130 6.73 -4.03 4.11
C VAL A 130 7.23 -2.83 4.90
N VAL A 131 7.77 -1.85 4.18
CA VAL A 131 8.44 -0.69 4.77
C VAL A 131 7.75 0.60 4.40
N TRP A 132 7.61 1.51 5.36
CA TRP A 132 7.19 2.89 5.11
C TRP A 132 7.83 3.86 6.09
N ARG A 133 7.75 5.15 5.78
CA ARG A 133 8.32 6.21 6.60
C ARG A 133 7.24 7.17 7.07
N ASP A 134 7.34 7.60 8.32
CA ASP A 134 6.56 8.68 8.90
C ASP A 134 7.48 9.69 9.59
N GLY A 135 7.67 10.85 8.98
CA GLY A 135 8.65 11.83 9.46
C GLY A 135 10.04 11.19 9.63
N ALA A 136 10.54 11.19 10.87
CA ALA A 136 11.83 10.60 11.23
C ALA A 136 11.78 9.08 11.45
N HIS A 137 10.59 8.49 11.54
CA HIS A 137 10.41 7.08 11.89
C HIS A 137 10.35 6.19 10.65
N LEU A 138 11.15 5.13 10.63
CA LEU A 138 11.10 4.08 9.62
C LEU A 138 10.43 2.84 10.20
N TYR A 139 9.27 2.47 9.65
CA TYR A 139 8.53 1.28 10.03
C TYR A 139 8.83 0.15 9.07
N GLN A 140 9.06 -1.04 9.62
CA GLN A 140 9.11 -2.29 8.89
C GLN A 140 8.16 -3.28 9.58
N PHE A 141 7.14 -3.70 8.85
CA PHE A 141 6.14 -4.64 9.32
C PHE A 141 6.16 -5.89 8.46
N THR A 142 6.37 -7.05 9.08
CA THR A 142 6.55 -8.31 8.37
C THR A 142 5.47 -9.28 8.85
N PRO A 143 4.50 -9.66 7.99
CA PRO A 143 3.51 -10.64 8.37
C PRO A 143 4.17 -12.01 8.45
N ARG A 144 3.80 -12.81 9.44
CA ARG A 144 4.34 -14.16 9.67
C ARG A 144 3.26 -15.19 9.40
N SER A 145 3.22 -16.25 10.21
CA SER A 145 2.26 -17.35 10.11
C SER A 145 0.87 -16.94 10.57
N ASP A 146 -0.13 -17.61 10.00
CA ASP A 146 -1.50 -17.58 10.50
C ASP A 146 -1.57 -18.33 11.84
N ALA A 147 -2.52 -17.93 12.69
CA ALA A 147 -2.81 -18.48 14.00
C ALA A 147 -4.29 -18.87 14.08
N ALA A 148 -4.71 -19.44 15.23
CA ALA A 148 -6.09 -19.83 15.44
C ALA A 148 -7.06 -18.65 15.28
N ASN A 149 -8.30 -18.94 14.91
CA ASN A 149 -9.41 -17.96 14.80
C ASN A 149 -9.14 -16.82 13.81
N GLY A 150 -8.36 -17.07 12.76
CA GLY A 150 -8.05 -16.08 11.73
C GLY A 150 -7.04 -15.02 12.19
N CYS A 151 -6.47 -15.15 13.39
CA CYS A 151 -5.37 -14.30 13.83
C CYS A 151 -4.10 -14.58 13.02
N ARG A 152 -3.13 -13.67 13.10
CA ARG A 152 -1.87 -13.76 12.39
C ARG A 152 -0.73 -13.18 13.23
N TYR A 153 0.39 -13.89 13.28
CA TYR A 153 1.61 -13.34 13.84
C TYR A 153 2.22 -12.34 12.87
N ALA A 154 2.84 -11.30 13.40
CA ALA A 154 3.64 -10.36 12.64
C ALA A 154 4.81 -9.88 13.49
N THR A 155 5.84 -9.37 12.83
CA THR A 155 6.92 -8.66 13.51
C THR A 155 6.97 -7.22 13.07
N ILE A 156 7.14 -6.32 14.03
CA ILE A 156 7.30 -4.90 13.80
C ILE A 156 8.69 -4.45 14.25
N VAL A 157 9.33 -3.64 13.40
CA VAL A 157 10.61 -2.98 13.64
C VAL A 157 10.40 -1.50 13.37
N VAL A 158 10.85 -0.65 14.30
CA VAL A 158 10.81 0.81 14.15
C VAL A 158 12.22 1.33 14.36
N ASP A 159 12.72 2.14 13.42
CA ASP A 159 14.06 2.76 13.47
C ASP A 159 15.20 1.75 13.65
N GLY A 160 15.08 0.57 13.05
CA GLY A 160 16.08 -0.50 13.17
C GLY A 160 16.22 -1.11 14.57
N ARG A 161 15.28 -0.81 15.49
CA ARG A 161 15.24 -1.42 16.83
C ARG A 161 14.97 -2.92 16.76
N LYS A 162 15.17 -3.61 17.87
CA LYS A 162 14.91 -5.06 17.98
C LYS A 162 13.48 -5.38 17.51
N PRO A 163 13.29 -6.40 16.64
CA PRO A 163 11.97 -6.83 16.22
C PRO A 163 11.09 -7.18 17.42
N ARG A 164 9.85 -6.72 17.39
CA ARG A 164 8.80 -7.08 18.36
C ARG A 164 7.79 -7.95 17.66
N GLU A 165 7.49 -9.10 18.24
CA GLU A 165 6.43 -9.96 17.74
C GLU A 165 5.07 -9.48 18.27
N VAL A 166 4.06 -9.55 17.42
CA VAL A 166 2.67 -9.21 17.74
C VAL A 166 1.74 -10.28 17.19
N LEU A 167 0.65 -10.53 17.91
CA LEU A 167 -0.47 -11.30 17.40
C LEU A 167 -1.57 -10.33 16.96
N ALA A 168 -1.90 -10.29 15.68
CA ALA A 168 -2.99 -9.48 15.16
C ALA A 168 -4.22 -10.37 14.91
N CYS A 169 -5.35 -10.04 15.50
CA CYS A 169 -6.59 -10.79 15.34
C CYS A 169 -7.64 -9.95 14.60
N PRO A 170 -8.48 -10.58 13.76
CA PRO A 170 -9.56 -9.87 13.08
C PRO A 170 -10.56 -9.35 14.12
N SER A 171 -10.99 -8.09 13.94
CA SER A 171 -12.01 -7.41 14.76
C SER A 171 -13.25 -7.03 13.94
N GLY A 172 -13.20 -7.27 12.63
CA GLY A 172 -14.25 -7.02 11.65
C GLY A 172 -13.71 -7.31 10.25
N ARG A 173 -14.50 -7.06 9.20
CA ARG A 173 -13.99 -7.18 7.83
C ARG A 173 -12.84 -6.18 7.65
N GLY A 174 -11.66 -6.66 7.23
CA GLY A 174 -10.46 -5.84 6.99
C GLY A 174 -9.77 -5.27 8.24
N ASN A 175 -10.42 -5.26 9.41
CA ASN A 175 -9.92 -4.61 10.61
C ASN A 175 -9.26 -5.60 11.55
N TRP A 176 -8.17 -5.17 12.17
CA TRP A 176 -7.29 -5.97 13.01
C TRP A 176 -7.13 -5.32 14.38
N VAL A 177 -6.89 -6.13 15.41
CA VAL A 177 -6.54 -5.66 16.75
C VAL A 177 -5.33 -6.46 17.22
N PHE A 178 -4.34 -5.77 17.78
CA PHE A 178 -3.18 -6.45 18.38
C PHE A 178 -3.54 -7.01 19.75
N ARG A 179 -3.13 -8.25 19.98
CA ARG A 179 -3.26 -8.98 21.23
C ARG A 179 -1.87 -9.32 21.75
N ASN A 180 -1.75 -9.31 23.08
CA ASN A 180 -0.56 -9.70 23.81
C ASN A 180 -0.80 -11.02 24.53
#